data_AF-A0A835Z8U8-F1
#
_entry.id   AF-A0A835Z8U8-F1
#
_cell.length_a   1.000
_cell.length_b   1.000
_cell.length_c   1.000
_cell.angle_alpha   90.00
_cell.angle_beta   90.00
_cell.angle_gamma   90.00
#
_symmetry.space_group_name_H-M   'P 1'
#
loop_
_entity.id
_entity.type
_entity.pdbx_description
1 polymer ?
#
loop_
_entity_poly.entity_id
_entity_poly.type
_entity_poly.pdbx_seq_one_letter_code
_entity_poly.pdbx_strand_id
1 'polypeptide(L)'
;MGAAASVSSGVDDSALSEAAKAELFTHLKGIYEAESQQPTVSESVLLESLKREYVHKAKELAGKGSSDAVQLEGGVSDAEAAKQAAAFAAKLAQQAGEPHAAATPTATSPAGSPLGALSPPAVTKTSDFRKRRLSVTAKRGAPKQGAPDGRRVSTLYRAQEIGATQVAPLPFAETLIGTYSCHGVEPSYSEEDGIAAKINQDRGCVVFPFASNPKQAVFAVFDGHGEHGDVISHYAMHELQSRLEVHPALVSDPTLAFKETFIAVDRALAKTHGAEATFSGTTAVCVLMREDHLWIANAGDSRAVLAQHRAGAAGYTAKDLSIDQNPNSPAEQQRIEAAGGFVSPPPEPGLSARVWLDREMTQIGLAMARSIGDHAVKGIGVIAEPEVTEHFLGPDDQFLILASDGVWEFISSQEAVETIAANLDKGCMRATQALIEASAQRWREVEGDYRDDCTCEVIRLPCFAEDTPAC
;
A
#
# COMPACT_ATOMS: atom_id res chain seq x y z
N MET A 1 35.81 -10.49 48.50
CA MET A 1 35.63 -9.04 48.30
C MET A 1 35.36 -8.82 46.82
N GLY A 2 34.08 -8.82 46.44
CA GLY A 2 33.64 -8.56 45.08
C GLY A 2 33.12 -7.13 44.99
N ALA A 3 33.64 -6.34 44.06
CA ALA A 3 33.14 -5.02 43.72
C ALA A 3 32.21 -5.17 42.51
N ALA A 4 30.94 -4.78 42.70
CA ALA A 4 29.97 -4.65 41.64
C ALA A 4 30.24 -3.36 40.86
N ALA A 5 30.39 -3.46 39.55
CA ALA A 5 30.33 -2.33 38.63
C ALA A 5 28.92 -2.28 38.03
N SER A 6 28.16 -1.26 38.41
CA SER A 6 26.86 -0.91 37.83
C SER A 6 27.06 -0.31 36.44
N VAL A 7 26.45 -0.92 35.42
CA VAL A 7 26.31 -0.32 34.09
C VAL A 7 24.95 0.39 34.07
N SER A 8 24.96 1.72 34.10
CA SER A 8 23.78 2.54 33.85
C SER A 8 23.74 2.93 32.37
N SER A 9 22.77 2.40 31.63
CA SER A 9 22.42 2.88 30.29
C SER A 9 20.91 3.09 30.25
N GLY A 10 20.51 4.34 30.37
CA GLY A 10 19.12 4.77 30.22
C GLY A 10 19.10 6.29 30.33
N VAL A 11 18.64 6.96 29.27
CA VAL A 11 18.17 8.34 29.41
C VAL A 11 16.98 8.29 30.37
N ASP A 12 17.02 9.20 31.32
CA ASP A 12 16.43 9.15 32.66
C ASP A 12 15.19 10.05 32.73
N ASP A 13 14.16 9.66 33.49
CA ASP A 13 12.97 10.47 33.82
C ASP A 13 13.31 11.73 34.64
N SER A 14 14.59 12.11 34.73
CA SER A 14 15.10 13.26 35.48
C SER A 14 14.88 14.61 34.81
N ALA A 15 14.42 14.64 33.56
CA ALA A 15 14.16 15.89 32.83
C ALA A 15 12.82 16.58 33.18
N LEU A 16 11.85 15.85 33.74
CA LEU A 16 10.56 16.41 34.17
C LEU A 16 10.54 16.62 35.69
N SER A 17 10.09 17.80 36.12
CA SER A 17 9.83 18.06 37.53
C SER A 17 8.74 17.14 38.07
N GLU A 18 8.73 16.86 39.38
CA GLU A 18 7.67 16.05 40.00
C GLU A 18 6.27 16.64 39.80
N ALA A 19 6.16 17.97 39.67
CA ALA A 19 4.93 18.66 39.31
C ALA A 19 4.51 18.36 37.86
N ALA A 20 5.44 18.37 36.91
CA ALA A 20 5.18 18.00 35.52
C ALA A 20 4.79 16.52 35.38
N LYS A 21 5.42 15.62 36.14
CA LYS A 21 5.02 14.20 36.17
C LYS A 21 3.59 14.02 36.70
N ALA A 22 3.19 14.78 37.71
CA ALA A 22 1.83 14.75 38.24
C ALA A 22 0.79 15.29 37.24
N GLU A 23 1.12 16.34 36.49
CA GLU A 23 0.26 16.88 35.44
C GLU A 23 0.11 15.90 34.26
N LEU A 24 1.23 15.31 33.81
CA LEU A 24 1.25 14.27 32.77
C LEU A 24 0.40 13.06 33.18
N PHE A 25 0.53 12.62 34.44
CA PHE A 25 -0.26 11.52 34.99
C PHE A 25 -1.76 11.84 34.98
N THR A 26 -2.13 13.06 35.37
CA THR A 26 -3.53 13.50 35.42
C THR A 26 -4.16 13.55 34.02
N HIS A 27 -3.41 14.05 33.03
CA HIS A 27 -3.83 14.12 31.63
C HIS A 27 -4.11 12.73 31.04
N LEU A 28 -3.15 11.82 31.15
CA LEU A 28 -3.28 10.48 30.59
C LEU A 28 -4.35 9.64 31.30
N LYS A 29 -4.60 9.92 32.58
CA LYS A 29 -5.68 9.25 33.34
C LYS A 29 -7.05 9.64 32.80
N GLY A 30 -7.25 10.92 32.45
CA GLY A 30 -8.50 11.38 31.84
C GLY A 30 -8.79 10.69 30.50
N ILE A 31 -7.75 10.50 29.67
CA ILE A 31 -7.86 9.79 28.39
C ILE A 31 -8.21 8.32 28.62
N TYR A 32 -7.48 7.65 29.53
CA TYR A 32 -7.75 6.25 29.85
C TYR A 32 -9.19 6.04 30.34
N GLU A 33 -9.69 6.88 31.26
CA GLU A 33 -11.05 6.78 31.79
C GLU A 33 -12.13 7.05 30.73
N ALA A 34 -11.87 7.97 29.80
CA ALA A 34 -12.80 8.31 28.72
C ALA A 34 -12.86 7.23 27.62
N GLU A 35 -11.73 6.62 27.28
CA GLU A 35 -11.63 5.65 26.18
C GLU A 35 -11.90 4.21 26.63
N SER A 36 -11.46 3.81 27.84
CA SER A 36 -11.64 2.44 28.35
C SER A 36 -13.10 2.03 28.59
N GLN A 37 -14.01 3.00 28.72
CA GLN A 37 -15.44 2.75 28.88
C GLN A 37 -16.18 2.59 27.53
N GLN A 38 -15.50 2.81 26.41
CA GLN A 38 -16.11 2.69 25.09
C GLN A 38 -16.07 1.23 24.62
N PRO A 39 -17.23 0.63 24.26
CA PRO A 39 -17.32 -0.79 23.91
C PRO A 39 -16.58 -1.16 22.61
N THR A 40 -16.12 -0.18 21.83
CA THR A 40 -15.44 -0.34 20.54
C THR A 40 -13.93 -0.16 20.61
N VAL A 41 -13.37 0.27 21.75
CA VAL A 41 -11.92 0.53 21.90
C VAL A 41 -11.23 -0.72 22.44
N SER A 42 -10.31 -1.30 21.66
CA SER A 42 -9.47 -2.40 22.12
C SER A 42 -8.30 -1.89 22.97
N GLU A 43 -7.72 -2.78 23.78
CA GLU A 43 -6.53 -2.46 24.61
C GLU A 43 -5.34 -1.95 23.79
N SER A 44 -5.18 -2.45 22.56
CA SER A 44 -4.13 -1.99 21.64
C SER A 44 -4.36 -0.56 21.14
N VAL A 45 -5.62 -0.20 20.85
CA VAL A 45 -5.97 1.17 20.43
C VAL A 45 -5.79 2.15 21.58
N LEU A 46 -6.26 1.77 22.77
CA LEU A 46 -6.08 2.56 23.99
C LEU A 46 -4.60 2.81 24.30
N LEU A 47 -3.74 1.81 24.13
CA LEU A 47 -2.31 1.93 24.38
C LEU A 47 -1.64 2.89 23.38
N GLU A 48 -2.03 2.85 22.11
CA GLU A 48 -1.46 3.76 21.10
C GLU A 48 -1.94 5.21 21.31
N SER A 49 -3.21 5.41 21.71
CA SER A 49 -3.72 6.72 22.14
C SER A 49 -2.90 7.29 23.30
N LEU A 50 -2.66 6.49 24.35
CA LEU A 50 -1.90 6.90 25.52
C LEU A 50 -0.42 7.17 25.20
N LYS A 51 0.18 6.38 24.31
CA LYS A 51 1.56 6.58 23.85
C LYS A 51 1.71 7.88 23.09
N ARG A 52 0.80 8.17 22.14
CA ARG A 52 0.80 9.43 21.38
C ARG A 52 0.66 10.64 22.30
N GLU A 53 -0.29 10.57 23.23
CA GLU A 53 -0.56 11.64 24.19
C GLU A 53 0.57 11.81 25.21
N TYR A 54 1.25 10.73 25.61
CA TYR A 54 2.42 10.77 26.48
C TYR A 54 3.53 11.59 25.83
N VAL A 55 3.86 11.29 24.57
CA VAL A 55 4.93 12.00 23.83
C VAL A 55 4.61 13.48 23.69
N HIS A 56 3.37 13.80 23.29
CA HIS A 56 2.94 15.18 23.10
C HIS A 56 2.99 15.98 24.41
N LYS A 57 2.37 15.45 25.48
CA LYS A 57 2.25 16.15 26.76
C LYS A 57 3.59 16.23 27.51
N ALA A 58 4.45 15.21 27.40
CA ALA A 58 5.80 15.25 27.98
C ALA A 58 6.68 16.33 27.34
N LYS A 59 6.61 16.50 26.01
CA LYS A 59 7.32 17.59 25.30
C LYS A 59 6.81 18.97 25.70
N GLU A 60 5.48 19.13 25.83
CA GLU A 60 4.86 20.38 26.29
C GLU A 60 5.35 20.78 27.69
N LEU A 61 5.39 19.81 28.61
CA LEU A 61 5.76 20.07 30.01
C LEU A 61 7.26 20.27 30.22
N ALA A 62 8.11 19.62 29.42
CA ALA A 62 9.55 19.88 29.40
C ALA A 62 9.85 21.33 28.96
N GLY A 63 9.06 21.89 28.03
CA GLY A 63 9.21 23.27 27.57
C GLY A 63 8.77 24.36 28.55
N LYS A 64 7.93 24.04 29.56
CA LYS A 64 7.45 25.00 30.56
C LYS A 64 8.37 25.15 31.78
N GLY A 65 9.41 24.31 31.89
CA GLY A 65 10.15 24.07 33.13
C GLY A 65 11.39 24.95 33.41
N SER A 66 11.85 25.85 32.54
CA SER A 66 13.09 26.58 32.82
C SER A 66 13.11 28.04 32.36
N SER A 67 13.33 28.94 33.33
CA SER A 67 13.80 30.31 33.10
C SER A 67 15.31 30.40 32.84
N ASP A 68 16.03 29.27 32.82
CA ASP A 68 17.43 29.18 32.43
C ASP A 68 17.59 28.10 31.36
N ALA A 69 17.75 28.54 30.10
CA ALA A 69 17.93 27.64 28.97
C ALA A 69 19.24 26.83 29.09
N VAL A 70 19.13 25.64 29.68
CA VAL A 70 20.01 24.52 29.37
C VAL A 70 19.29 23.72 28.28
N GLN A 71 19.90 23.64 27.10
CA GLN A 71 19.39 22.79 26.01
C GLN A 71 19.32 21.35 26.51
N LEU A 72 18.10 20.84 26.67
CA LEU A 72 17.85 19.42 26.85
C LEU A 72 17.96 18.76 25.47
N GLU A 73 19.16 18.37 25.07
CA GLU A 73 19.36 17.44 23.97
C GLU A 73 18.95 16.03 24.44
N GLY A 74 17.72 15.64 24.10
CA GLY A 74 17.20 14.32 24.40
C GLY A 74 15.68 14.30 24.33
N GLY A 75 15.13 14.02 23.14
CA GLY A 75 13.72 13.68 23.02
C GLY A 75 13.42 12.33 23.69
N VAL A 76 12.17 12.12 24.10
CA VAL A 76 11.70 10.79 24.51
C VAL A 76 11.70 9.89 23.28
N SER A 77 12.44 8.79 23.30
CA SER A 77 12.43 7.80 22.21
C SER A 77 11.09 7.05 22.18
N ASP A 78 10.67 6.60 21.00
CA ASP A 78 9.39 5.88 20.83
C ASP A 78 9.32 4.60 21.67
N ALA A 79 10.47 3.93 21.88
CA ALA A 79 10.57 2.76 22.73
C ALA A 79 10.35 3.08 24.22
N GLU A 80 10.87 4.22 24.70
CA GLU A 80 10.67 4.64 26.10
C GLU A 80 9.25 5.17 26.31
N ALA A 81 8.71 5.91 25.34
CA ALA A 81 7.30 6.34 25.35
C ALA A 81 6.34 5.14 25.39
N ALA A 82 6.58 4.12 24.57
CA ALA A 82 5.77 2.89 24.58
C ALA A 82 5.84 2.15 25.92
N LYS A 83 7.05 2.04 26.49
CA LYS A 83 7.28 1.39 27.78
C LYS A 83 6.59 2.14 28.93
N GLN A 84 6.66 3.47 28.94
CA GLN A 84 6.04 4.31 29.98
C GLN A 84 4.51 4.34 29.85
N ALA A 85 3.97 4.44 28.62
CA ALA A 85 2.54 4.33 28.37
C ALA A 85 1.98 2.95 28.77
N ALA A 86 2.71 1.87 28.49
CA ALA A 86 2.32 0.52 28.91
C ALA A 86 2.36 0.35 30.44
N ALA A 87 3.40 0.86 31.12
CA ALA A 87 3.48 0.88 32.58
C ALA A 87 2.33 1.69 33.21
N PHE A 88 1.95 2.79 32.56
CA PHE A 88 0.85 3.65 32.98
C PHE A 88 -0.51 2.97 32.82
N ALA A 89 -0.79 2.38 31.66
CA ALA A 89 -2.01 1.61 31.41
C ALA A 89 -2.16 0.46 32.42
N ALA A 90 -1.06 -0.26 32.73
CA ALA A 90 -1.05 -1.30 33.73
C ALA A 90 -1.36 -0.77 35.15
N LYS A 91 -0.82 0.40 35.53
CA LYS A 91 -1.08 1.03 36.84
C LYS A 91 -2.52 1.49 36.99
N LEU A 92 -3.12 2.03 35.92
CA LEU A 92 -4.53 2.42 35.93
C LEU A 92 -5.48 1.22 35.92
N ALA A 93 -5.18 0.18 35.16
CA ALA A 93 -5.94 -1.07 35.19
C ALA A 93 -5.95 -1.71 36.58
N GLN A 94 -4.83 -1.64 37.32
CA GLN A 94 -4.75 -2.07 38.72
C GLN A 94 -5.60 -1.21 39.66
N GLN A 95 -5.68 0.11 39.43
CA GLN A 95 -6.53 1.03 40.22
C GLN A 95 -8.02 0.88 39.92
N ALA A 96 -8.39 0.45 38.71
CA ALA A 96 -9.77 0.15 38.32
C ALA A 96 -10.28 -1.21 38.85
N GLY A 97 -9.42 -2.01 39.49
CA GLY A 97 -9.67 -3.40 39.88
C GLY A 97 -10.12 -3.66 41.33
N GLU A 98 -10.49 -2.65 42.14
CA GLU A 98 -11.08 -2.91 43.46
C GLU A 98 -12.61 -3.18 43.35
N PRO A 99 -13.10 -4.38 43.73
CA PRO A 99 -14.50 -4.73 43.55
C PRO A 99 -15.37 -4.16 44.69
N HIS A 100 -16.31 -3.29 44.36
CA HIS A 100 -17.43 -2.98 45.24
C HIS A 100 -18.40 -4.18 45.25
N ALA A 101 -18.52 -4.80 46.42
CA ALA A 101 -19.33 -5.97 46.65
C ALA A 101 -20.85 -5.70 46.66
N ALA A 102 -21.58 -6.77 46.29
CA ALA A 102 -22.95 -7.14 46.67
C ALA A 102 -24.12 -6.74 45.76
N ALA A 103 -24.56 -7.70 44.92
CA ALA A 103 -25.86 -8.37 45.09
C ALA A 103 -25.94 -9.63 44.19
N THR A 104 -26.07 -10.81 44.81
CA THR A 104 -26.52 -12.08 44.19
C THR A 104 -28.04 -12.22 44.40
N PRO A 105 -28.79 -13.05 43.64
CA PRO A 105 -28.75 -14.50 43.87
C PRO A 105 -28.92 -15.44 42.63
N THR A 106 -28.17 -16.54 42.69
CA THR A 106 -28.52 -17.96 42.38
C THR A 106 -29.10 -18.37 41.01
N ALA A 107 -28.46 -19.34 40.32
CA ALA A 107 -28.65 -20.78 40.56
C ALA A 107 -27.83 -21.70 39.61
N THR A 108 -27.23 -22.74 40.23
CA THR A 108 -26.96 -24.11 39.74
C THR A 108 -25.97 -24.38 38.58
N SER A 109 -24.85 -25.00 38.97
CA SER A 109 -23.91 -25.82 38.17
C SER A 109 -24.45 -27.28 38.05
N PRO A 110 -23.85 -28.21 37.25
CA PRO A 110 -22.57 -28.83 37.67
C PRO A 110 -21.58 -29.31 36.58
N ALA A 111 -20.30 -29.36 37.02
CA ALA A 111 -19.26 -30.40 36.81
C ALA A 111 -18.59 -30.54 35.42
N GLY A 112 -17.29 -30.79 35.25
CA GLY A 112 -16.10 -30.99 36.12
C GLY A 112 -14.92 -31.35 35.18
N SER A 113 -13.69 -30.85 35.34
CA SER A 113 -12.51 -31.52 35.95
C SER A 113 -11.20 -31.02 35.28
N PRO A 114 -10.00 -31.21 35.86
CA PRO A 114 -9.05 -30.11 36.13
C PRO A 114 -7.80 -30.04 35.23
N LEU A 115 -7.18 -28.85 35.22
CA LEU A 115 -5.81 -28.58 34.77
C LEU A 115 -4.78 -28.91 35.86
N GLY A 116 -3.68 -29.57 35.49
CA GLY A 116 -2.47 -29.73 36.29
C GLY A 116 -1.40 -28.69 35.93
N ALA A 117 -0.62 -28.27 36.91
CA ALA A 117 0.33 -27.15 36.87
C ALA A 117 1.82 -27.57 36.90
N LEU A 118 2.69 -26.57 36.68
CA LEU A 118 4.14 -26.44 36.96
C LEU A 118 5.09 -26.89 35.81
N SER A 119 6.19 -26.25 35.43
CA SER A 119 6.92 -24.99 35.73
C SER A 119 8.08 -24.86 34.68
N PRO A 120 8.83 -23.72 34.56
CA PRO A 120 9.60 -23.36 33.35
C PRO A 120 11.04 -23.93 33.31
N PRO A 121 11.73 -23.88 32.14
CA PRO A 121 13.00 -23.13 32.14
C PRO A 121 13.43 -22.44 30.81
N ALA A 122 14.27 -21.41 31.03
CA ALA A 122 15.44 -20.97 30.25
C ALA A 122 15.28 -20.14 28.96
N VAL A 123 15.83 -18.93 29.05
CA VAL A 123 16.20 -18.02 27.96
C VAL A 123 17.52 -18.48 27.31
N THR A 124 17.53 -18.71 26.00
CA THR A 124 18.69 -18.40 25.11
C THR A 124 18.28 -18.35 23.63
N LYS A 125 18.53 -17.18 23.04
CA LYS A 125 18.97 -16.85 21.66
C LYS A 125 18.17 -17.32 20.42
N THR A 126 17.87 -16.29 19.61
CA THR A 126 17.66 -16.27 18.15
C THR A 126 16.51 -17.12 17.60
N SER A 127 15.31 -16.54 17.53
CA SER A 127 14.24 -17.07 16.67
C SER A 127 14.25 -16.38 15.31
N ASP A 128 14.92 -17.06 14.39
CA ASP A 128 14.71 -17.14 12.94
C ASP A 128 13.28 -16.73 12.48
N PHE A 129 13.11 -15.45 12.10
CA PHE A 129 11.84 -14.90 11.59
C PHE A 129 11.48 -15.43 10.17
N ARG A 130 12.38 -16.16 9.51
CA ARG A 130 12.20 -16.66 8.13
C ARG A 130 11.35 -17.93 7.98
N LYS A 131 10.74 -18.47 9.05
CA LYS A 131 9.95 -19.71 9.01
C LYS A 131 8.47 -19.61 9.39
N ARG A 132 7.90 -18.41 9.51
CA ARG A 132 6.44 -18.22 9.68
C ARG A 132 5.69 -17.91 8.38
N ARG A 133 6.21 -18.36 7.23
CA ARG A 133 5.43 -18.45 5.99
C ARG A 133 4.54 -19.71 6.09
N LEU A 134 3.45 -19.61 6.86
CA LEU A 134 2.46 -20.68 6.96
C LEU A 134 1.53 -20.61 5.76
N SER A 135 1.58 -21.70 5.00
CA SER A 135 0.60 -22.16 4.04
C SER A 135 -0.82 -22.09 4.59
N VAL A 136 -1.66 -21.21 4.03
CA VAL A 136 -3.11 -21.40 4.07
C VAL A 136 -3.47 -22.38 2.95
N THR A 137 -3.34 -23.67 3.23
CA THR A 137 -4.02 -24.69 2.43
C THR A 137 -5.49 -24.67 2.85
N ALA A 138 -6.30 -23.88 2.15
CA ALA A 138 -7.74 -23.97 2.28
C ALA A 138 -8.17 -25.41 1.96
N LYS A 139 -8.72 -26.12 2.95
CA LYS A 139 -9.34 -27.44 2.75
C LYS A 139 -10.46 -27.30 1.73
N ARG A 140 -10.24 -27.79 0.50
CA ARG A 140 -11.29 -28.00 -0.49
C ARG A 140 -12.34 -28.95 0.09
N GLY A 141 -13.57 -28.47 0.24
CA GLY A 141 -14.73 -29.34 0.43
C GLY A 141 -14.89 -30.29 -0.76
N ALA A 142 -15.26 -31.53 -0.49
CA ALA A 142 -15.45 -32.56 -1.52
C ALA A 142 -16.48 -32.14 -2.59
N PRO A 143 -16.28 -32.50 -3.86
CA PRO A 143 -17.18 -32.09 -4.94
C PRO A 143 -18.51 -32.87 -4.85
N LYS A 144 -19.63 -32.14 -4.84
CA LYS A 144 -20.93 -32.72 -5.17
C LYS A 144 -20.95 -32.97 -6.67
N GLN A 145 -21.18 -34.21 -7.07
CA GLN A 145 -21.33 -34.62 -8.47
C GLN A 145 -22.61 -33.98 -9.05
N GLY A 146 -22.49 -33.37 -10.25
CA GLY A 146 -23.63 -33.07 -11.11
C GLY A 146 -23.76 -31.61 -11.59
N ALA A 147 -22.86 -31.14 -12.45
CA ALA A 147 -23.11 -30.15 -13.50
C ALA A 147 -21.86 -30.05 -14.41
N PRO A 148 -21.99 -29.79 -15.72
CA PRO A 148 -20.84 -29.53 -16.58
C PRO A 148 -20.27 -28.15 -16.24
N ASP A 149 -19.17 -28.10 -15.48
CA ASP A 149 -18.51 -26.86 -15.08
C ASP A 149 -17.72 -26.29 -16.26
N GLY A 150 -18.39 -25.46 -17.08
CA GLY A 150 -17.78 -24.64 -18.14
C GLY A 150 -16.94 -23.50 -17.57
N ARG A 151 -15.93 -23.88 -16.77
CA ARG A 151 -15.06 -22.95 -16.04
C ARG A 151 -14.31 -22.06 -17.02
N ARG A 152 -14.53 -20.75 -16.95
CA ARG A 152 -13.80 -19.77 -17.77
C ARG A 152 -12.31 -19.93 -17.50
N VAL A 153 -11.51 -19.98 -18.58
CA VAL A 153 -10.07 -20.20 -18.51
C VAL A 153 -9.39 -18.85 -18.61
N SER A 154 -9.24 -18.17 -17.48
CA SER A 154 -8.36 -17.00 -17.35
C SER A 154 -7.18 -17.36 -16.46
N THR A 155 -5.97 -16.97 -16.89
CA THR A 155 -4.76 -17.22 -16.10
C THR A 155 -4.09 -15.91 -15.77
N LEU A 156 -3.82 -15.69 -14.48
CA LEU A 156 -3.19 -14.50 -13.93
C LEU A 156 -1.69 -14.75 -13.76
N TYR A 157 -0.89 -13.88 -14.35
CA TYR A 157 0.56 -13.86 -14.29
C TYR A 157 0.99 -12.58 -13.59
N ARG A 158 1.72 -12.72 -12.49
CA ARG A 158 2.19 -11.57 -11.71
C ARG A 158 3.54 -11.10 -12.25
N ALA A 159 3.74 -9.79 -12.26
CA ALA A 159 5.06 -9.20 -12.43
C ALA A 159 6.04 -9.84 -11.44
N GLN A 160 7.20 -10.23 -11.94
CA GLN A 160 8.24 -10.79 -11.08
C GLN A 160 9.12 -9.68 -10.54
N GLU A 161 9.64 -9.89 -9.34
CA GLU A 161 10.71 -9.06 -8.80
C GLU A 161 11.93 -9.15 -9.73
N ILE A 162 12.54 -8.02 -10.09
CA ILE A 162 13.77 -8.04 -10.90
C ILE A 162 14.83 -8.94 -10.25
N GLY A 163 15.41 -9.83 -11.04
CA GLY A 163 16.42 -10.78 -10.59
C GLY A 163 15.88 -12.05 -9.91
N ALA A 164 14.56 -12.16 -9.72
CA ALA A 164 13.96 -13.42 -9.28
C ALA A 164 14.14 -14.52 -10.33
N THR A 165 14.35 -15.76 -9.89
CA THR A 165 14.37 -16.91 -10.79
C THR A 165 12.95 -17.20 -11.26
N GLN A 166 12.75 -17.19 -12.57
CA GLN A 166 11.47 -17.57 -13.17
C GLN A 166 11.13 -19.02 -12.82
N VAL A 167 10.05 -19.21 -12.07
CA VAL A 167 9.65 -20.53 -11.55
C VAL A 167 8.73 -21.28 -12.53
N ALA A 168 8.11 -20.57 -13.47
CA ALA A 168 7.19 -21.12 -14.46
C ALA A 168 7.34 -20.40 -15.81
N PRO A 169 7.15 -21.10 -16.95
CA PRO A 169 7.17 -20.47 -18.27
C PRO A 169 6.09 -19.39 -18.36
N LEU A 170 6.43 -18.29 -19.03
CA LEU A 170 5.47 -17.25 -19.36
C LEU A 170 4.49 -17.79 -20.42
N PRO A 171 3.24 -17.38 -20.37
CA PRO A 171 2.19 -17.78 -21.32
C PRO A 171 2.15 -16.88 -22.56
N PHE A 172 3.22 -16.12 -22.75
CA PHE A 172 3.41 -15.14 -23.79
C PHE A 172 4.89 -15.04 -24.08
N ALA A 173 5.23 -14.68 -25.31
CA ALA A 173 6.61 -14.49 -25.69
C ALA A 173 7.21 -13.27 -24.97
N GLU A 174 8.43 -13.42 -24.44
CA GLU A 174 9.20 -12.32 -23.82
C GLU A 174 9.49 -11.15 -24.78
N THR A 175 9.35 -11.39 -26.08
CA THR A 175 9.46 -10.40 -27.15
C THR A 175 8.19 -9.57 -27.36
N LEU A 176 7.06 -9.99 -26.77
CA LEU A 176 5.75 -9.35 -26.88
C LEU A 176 5.35 -8.62 -25.60
N ILE A 177 5.58 -9.24 -24.46
CA ILE A 177 5.20 -8.69 -23.16
C ILE A 177 6.40 -8.76 -22.22
N GLY A 178 6.71 -7.62 -21.62
CA GLY A 178 7.64 -7.51 -20.50
C GLY A 178 6.88 -7.02 -19.28
N THR A 179 7.15 -7.61 -18.11
CA THR A 179 6.51 -7.22 -16.85
C THR A 179 7.46 -7.49 -15.69
N TYR A 180 7.76 -6.43 -14.93
CA TYR A 180 8.66 -6.49 -13.79
C TYR A 180 8.20 -5.53 -12.70
N SER A 181 8.52 -5.91 -11.47
CA SER A 181 8.41 -5.06 -10.29
C SER A 181 9.76 -5.02 -9.58
N CYS A 182 10.06 -3.94 -8.88
CA CYS A 182 11.28 -3.77 -8.12
C CYS A 182 10.96 -3.02 -6.83
N HIS A 183 11.27 -3.62 -5.68
CA HIS A 183 11.10 -2.99 -4.39
C HIS A 183 11.90 -1.68 -4.30
N GLY A 184 11.40 -0.70 -3.57
CA GLY A 184 12.09 0.53 -3.28
C GLY A 184 13.19 0.35 -2.24
N VAL A 185 13.88 1.44 -1.93
CA VAL A 185 14.88 1.47 -0.87
C VAL A 185 14.71 2.70 -0.01
N GLU A 186 15.16 2.60 1.24
CA GLU A 186 15.10 3.69 2.22
C GLU A 186 16.38 3.72 3.09
N PRO A 187 16.68 4.87 3.73
CA PRO A 187 17.78 4.97 4.67
C PRO A 187 17.61 4.00 5.86
N SER A 188 18.66 3.26 6.19
CA SER A 188 18.70 2.39 7.37
C SER A 188 19.21 3.16 8.58
N TYR A 189 18.45 3.13 9.68
CA TYR A 189 18.82 3.77 10.95
C TYR A 189 19.74 2.91 11.84
N SER A 190 20.26 1.78 11.33
CA SER A 190 21.15 0.89 12.09
C SER A 190 22.63 1.24 11.90
N GLU A 191 23.19 2.08 12.78
CA GLU A 191 24.60 2.46 13.08
C GLU A 191 25.69 2.56 11.97
N GLU A 192 25.42 2.24 10.71
CA GLU A 192 26.26 2.55 9.54
C GLU A 192 25.34 3.02 8.43
N ASP A 193 25.71 4.10 7.73
CA ASP A 193 25.00 4.73 6.59
C ASP A 193 24.60 3.69 5.51
N GLY A 194 23.52 2.95 5.76
CA GLY A 194 23.11 1.78 5.00
C GLY A 194 21.81 2.02 4.29
N ILE A 195 21.63 1.38 3.13
CA ILE A 195 20.38 1.40 2.36
C ILE A 195 19.63 0.11 2.67
N ALA A 196 18.38 0.20 3.13
CA ALA A 196 17.51 -0.94 3.38
C ALA A 196 16.52 -1.14 2.22
N ALA A 197 16.19 -2.39 1.93
CA ALA A 197 15.13 -2.72 0.98
C ALA A 197 13.76 -2.51 1.64
N LYS A 198 12.89 -1.74 1.00
CA LYS A 198 11.47 -1.63 1.38
C LYS A 198 10.74 -2.95 1.14
N ILE A 199 9.60 -3.14 1.80
CA ILE A 199 8.63 -4.13 1.35
C ILE A 199 8.06 -3.63 0.02
N ASN A 200 8.16 -4.43 -1.04
CA ASN A 200 7.52 -4.10 -2.31
C ASN A 200 6.00 -4.11 -2.16
N GLN A 201 5.39 -2.94 -2.19
CA GLN A 201 3.97 -2.71 -2.11
C GLN A 201 3.30 -2.68 -3.49
N ASP A 202 4.06 -2.54 -4.58
CA ASP A 202 3.52 -2.62 -5.94
C ASP A 202 3.10 -4.02 -6.38
N ARG A 203 2.15 -4.10 -7.31
CA ARG A 203 1.82 -5.31 -8.06
C ARG A 203 1.64 -4.99 -9.54
N GLY A 204 2.19 -5.83 -10.41
CA GLY A 204 1.80 -5.89 -11.82
C GLY A 204 1.14 -7.23 -12.13
N CYS A 205 0.18 -7.26 -13.06
CA CYS A 205 -0.32 -8.51 -13.58
C CYS A 205 -0.82 -8.45 -15.02
N VAL A 206 -0.60 -9.57 -15.71
CA VAL A 206 -1.18 -9.90 -17.01
C VAL A 206 -2.18 -11.03 -16.83
N VAL A 207 -3.40 -10.86 -17.31
CA VAL A 207 -4.42 -11.92 -17.34
C VAL A 207 -4.70 -12.27 -18.79
N PHE A 208 -4.25 -13.46 -19.21
CA PHE A 208 -4.35 -13.94 -20.59
C PHE A 208 -4.51 -15.47 -20.66
N PRO A 209 -5.37 -15.99 -21.56
CA PRO A 209 -6.48 -15.27 -22.19
C PRO A 209 -7.46 -14.75 -21.12
N PHE A 210 -8.18 -13.66 -21.40
CA PHE A 210 -9.13 -13.09 -20.44
C PHE A 210 -10.58 -13.39 -20.84
N ALA A 211 -11.40 -13.81 -19.87
CA ALA A 211 -12.80 -14.18 -20.06
C ALA A 211 -13.01 -15.25 -21.15
N SER A 212 -12.07 -16.21 -21.25
CA SER A 212 -12.05 -17.27 -22.27
C SER A 212 -12.01 -16.77 -23.73
N ASN A 213 -11.57 -15.54 -23.95
CA ASN A 213 -11.34 -14.99 -25.29
C ASN A 213 -9.82 -14.96 -25.58
N PRO A 214 -9.32 -15.71 -26.57
CA PRO A 214 -7.89 -15.76 -26.91
C PRO A 214 -7.35 -14.46 -27.54
N LYS A 215 -8.24 -13.54 -27.94
CA LYS A 215 -7.87 -12.20 -28.43
C LYS A 215 -8.17 -11.12 -27.39
N GLN A 216 -8.12 -11.48 -26.11
CA GLN A 216 -8.41 -10.57 -25.02
C GLN A 216 -7.43 -10.77 -23.86
N ALA A 217 -6.92 -9.68 -23.32
CA ALA A 217 -6.08 -9.66 -22.12
C ALA A 217 -6.45 -8.48 -21.22
N VAL A 218 -6.12 -8.62 -19.94
CA VAL A 218 -6.06 -7.49 -19.00
C VAL A 218 -4.60 -7.31 -18.56
N PHE A 219 -4.12 -6.07 -18.64
CA PHE A 219 -2.83 -5.63 -18.12
C PHE A 219 -3.11 -4.67 -16.97
N ALA A 220 -2.39 -4.77 -15.87
CA ALA A 220 -2.65 -3.90 -14.73
C ALA A 220 -1.43 -3.68 -13.86
N VAL A 221 -1.30 -2.43 -13.37
CA VAL A 221 -0.33 -2.04 -12.34
C VAL A 221 -1.08 -1.42 -11.17
N PHE A 222 -0.66 -1.77 -9.96
CA PHE A 222 -1.18 -1.34 -8.68
C PHE A 222 -0.01 -0.86 -7.86
N ASP A 223 -0.04 0.40 -7.45
CA ASP A 223 0.95 0.99 -6.58
C ASP A 223 0.39 1.03 -5.16
N GLY A 224 1.00 0.31 -4.22
CA GLY A 224 0.46 0.14 -2.88
C GLY A 224 1.09 1.11 -1.90
N HIS A 225 0.29 1.69 -1.01
CA HIS A 225 0.80 2.66 -0.03
C HIS A 225 0.18 2.50 1.36
N GLY A 226 0.85 3.08 2.36
CA GLY A 226 0.51 2.94 3.76
C GLY A 226 1.10 1.67 4.39
N GLU A 227 0.90 1.48 5.70
CA GLU A 227 1.50 0.36 6.46
C GLU A 227 1.18 -1.02 5.87
N HIS A 228 0.02 -1.17 5.22
CA HIS A 228 -0.45 -2.42 4.63
C HIS A 228 -0.63 -2.34 3.11
N GLY A 229 0.04 -1.40 2.43
CA GLY A 229 -0.07 -1.20 0.98
C GLY A 229 0.17 -2.49 0.17
N ASP A 230 1.10 -3.33 0.62
CA ASP A 230 1.41 -4.63 -0.01
C ASP A 230 0.25 -5.64 0.07
N VAL A 231 -0.56 -5.58 1.13
CA VAL A 231 -1.77 -6.39 1.30
C VAL A 231 -2.90 -5.84 0.44
N ILE A 232 -3.09 -4.52 0.43
CA ILE A 232 -4.17 -3.85 -0.30
C ILE A 232 -4.00 -3.99 -1.81
N SER A 233 -2.80 -3.71 -2.34
CA SER A 233 -2.48 -3.89 -3.76
C SER A 233 -2.64 -5.34 -4.21
N HIS A 234 -2.23 -6.30 -3.36
CA HIS A 234 -2.41 -7.73 -3.64
C HIS A 234 -3.88 -8.12 -3.72
N TYR A 235 -4.71 -7.63 -2.80
CA TYR A 235 -6.15 -7.87 -2.81
C TYR A 235 -6.79 -7.28 -4.07
N ALA A 236 -6.49 -6.01 -4.38
CA ALA A 236 -7.04 -5.31 -5.54
C ALA A 236 -6.72 -6.04 -6.85
N MET A 237 -5.45 -6.43 -7.05
CA MET A 237 -5.00 -7.20 -8.21
C MET A 237 -5.85 -8.47 -8.44
N HIS A 238 -6.19 -9.21 -7.39
CA HIS A 238 -6.97 -10.44 -7.50
C HIS A 238 -8.47 -10.21 -7.70
N GLU A 239 -9.05 -9.32 -6.91
CA GLU A 239 -10.49 -9.09 -6.89
C GLU A 239 -10.98 -8.31 -8.10
N LEU A 240 -10.19 -7.36 -8.59
CA LEU A 240 -10.55 -6.55 -9.76
C LEU A 240 -10.69 -7.42 -11.00
N GLN A 241 -9.66 -8.20 -11.36
CA GLN A 241 -9.73 -9.05 -12.55
C GLN A 241 -10.79 -10.14 -12.46
N SER A 242 -10.98 -10.75 -11.28
CA SER A 242 -11.97 -11.82 -11.10
C SER A 242 -13.41 -11.32 -11.18
N ARG A 243 -13.69 -10.14 -10.63
CA ARG A 243 -15.02 -9.50 -10.72
C ARG A 243 -15.29 -8.93 -12.09
N LEU A 244 -14.29 -8.30 -12.71
CA LEU A 244 -14.39 -7.77 -14.07
C LEU A 244 -14.71 -8.89 -15.06
N GLU A 245 -14.05 -10.04 -14.94
CA GLU A 245 -14.25 -11.19 -15.83
C GLU A 245 -15.71 -11.62 -15.88
N VAL A 246 -16.39 -11.67 -14.72
CA VAL A 246 -17.78 -12.12 -14.60
C VAL A 246 -18.79 -10.99 -14.66
N HIS A 247 -18.35 -9.74 -14.88
CA HIS A 247 -19.22 -8.58 -14.89
C HIS A 247 -20.23 -8.67 -16.05
N PRO A 248 -21.55 -8.48 -15.81
CA PRO A 248 -22.57 -8.63 -16.85
C PRO A 248 -22.39 -7.65 -18.01
N ALA A 249 -21.85 -6.46 -17.73
CA ALA A 249 -21.57 -5.44 -18.73
C ALA A 249 -20.22 -5.63 -19.46
N LEU A 250 -19.36 -6.60 -19.10
CA LEU A 250 -18.01 -6.73 -19.68
C LEU A 250 -18.00 -6.75 -21.22
N VAL A 251 -19.00 -7.37 -21.84
CA VAL A 251 -19.08 -7.45 -23.31
C VAL A 251 -19.72 -6.21 -23.90
N SER A 252 -20.81 -5.73 -23.32
CA SER A 252 -21.66 -4.66 -23.88
C SER A 252 -21.19 -3.25 -23.56
N ASP A 253 -20.59 -3.04 -22.39
CA ASP A 253 -20.14 -1.75 -21.88
C ASP A 253 -18.97 -1.96 -20.89
N PRO A 254 -17.74 -2.16 -21.41
CA PRO A 254 -16.56 -2.35 -20.57
C PRO A 254 -16.25 -1.13 -19.69
N THR A 255 -16.62 0.08 -20.14
CA THR A 255 -16.49 1.32 -19.37
C THR A 255 -17.31 1.27 -18.09
N LEU A 256 -18.59 0.90 -18.18
CA LEU A 256 -19.44 0.66 -17.00
C LEU A 256 -18.88 -0.50 -16.15
N ALA A 257 -18.46 -1.59 -16.79
CA ALA A 257 -17.94 -2.75 -16.09
C ALA A 257 -16.71 -2.41 -15.23
N PHE A 258 -15.78 -1.61 -15.74
CA PHE A 258 -14.63 -1.13 -14.96
C PHE A 258 -15.07 -0.28 -13.77
N LYS A 259 -15.91 0.74 -14.01
CA LYS A 259 -16.37 1.64 -12.95
C LYS A 259 -17.06 0.89 -11.81
N GLU A 260 -18.02 0.04 -12.14
CA GLU A 260 -18.75 -0.75 -11.14
C GLU A 260 -17.84 -1.76 -10.43
N THR A 261 -16.87 -2.35 -11.14
CA THR A 261 -15.91 -3.30 -10.55
C THR A 261 -14.99 -2.63 -9.54
N PHE A 262 -14.38 -1.50 -9.87
CA PHE A 262 -13.50 -0.77 -8.94
C PHE A 262 -14.25 -0.37 -7.65
N ILE A 263 -15.47 0.17 -7.79
CA ILE A 263 -16.33 0.52 -6.64
C ILE A 263 -16.69 -0.73 -5.82
N ALA A 264 -16.98 -1.86 -6.48
CA ALA A 264 -17.31 -3.10 -5.80
C ALA A 264 -16.10 -3.71 -5.06
N VAL A 265 -14.90 -3.62 -5.63
CA VAL A 265 -13.64 -4.06 -4.99
C VAL A 265 -13.37 -3.21 -3.75
N ASP A 266 -13.43 -1.88 -3.86
CA ASP A 266 -13.21 -0.97 -2.73
C ASP A 266 -14.19 -1.22 -1.56
N ARG A 267 -15.48 -1.40 -1.87
CA ARG A 267 -16.51 -1.75 -0.87
C ARG A 267 -16.30 -3.13 -0.25
N ALA A 268 -15.78 -4.09 -1.02
CA ALA A 268 -15.48 -5.43 -0.51
C ALA A 268 -14.25 -5.40 0.41
N LEU A 269 -13.22 -4.63 0.02
CA LEU A 269 -11.99 -4.41 0.77
C LEU A 269 -12.31 -3.84 2.17
N ALA A 270 -13.18 -2.83 2.25
CA ALA A 270 -13.62 -2.26 3.54
C ALA A 270 -14.19 -3.32 4.51
N LYS A 271 -14.83 -4.37 3.98
CA LYS A 271 -15.44 -5.44 4.79
C LYS A 271 -14.45 -6.53 5.17
N THR A 272 -13.48 -6.82 4.32
CA THR A 272 -12.53 -7.94 4.52
C THR A 272 -11.24 -7.51 5.20
N HIS A 273 -10.79 -6.27 4.98
CA HIS A 273 -9.53 -5.72 5.49
C HIS A 273 -9.73 -4.53 6.46
N GLY A 274 -10.95 -3.99 6.60
CA GLY A 274 -11.36 -3.10 7.69
C GLY A 274 -10.33 -2.04 8.10
N ALA A 275 -9.67 -2.25 9.24
CA ALA A 275 -8.66 -1.34 9.78
C ALA A 275 -7.44 -1.15 8.85
N GLU A 276 -6.98 -2.21 8.18
CA GLU A 276 -5.84 -2.16 7.25
C GLU A 276 -6.16 -1.24 6.07
N ALA A 277 -7.36 -1.37 5.50
CA ALA A 277 -7.82 -0.56 4.37
C ALA A 277 -8.22 0.89 4.76
N THR A 278 -8.24 1.20 6.05
CA THR A 278 -8.59 2.55 6.53
C THR A 278 -7.48 3.55 6.22
N PHE A 279 -6.22 3.14 6.40
CA PHE A 279 -5.02 3.99 6.27
C PHE A 279 -4.02 3.45 5.26
N SER A 280 -4.41 2.45 4.47
CA SER A 280 -3.62 1.93 3.37
C SER A 280 -4.50 1.80 2.15
N GLY A 281 -3.87 1.95 0.99
CA GLY A 281 -4.55 2.01 -0.28
C GLY A 281 -3.67 1.51 -1.39
N THR A 282 -4.21 1.58 -2.60
CA THR A 282 -3.46 1.35 -3.81
C THR A 282 -4.05 2.14 -4.97
N THR A 283 -3.19 2.60 -5.87
CA THR A 283 -3.60 3.02 -7.21
C THR A 283 -4.07 1.79 -8.00
N ALA A 284 -4.67 2.03 -9.16
CA ALA A 284 -4.84 0.99 -10.17
C ALA A 284 -4.94 1.61 -11.56
N VAL A 285 -4.01 1.26 -12.44
CA VAL A 285 -4.14 1.46 -13.89
C VAL A 285 -4.33 0.09 -14.55
N CYS A 286 -5.46 -0.08 -15.25
CA CYS A 286 -5.86 -1.33 -15.89
C CYS A 286 -6.18 -1.09 -17.37
N VAL A 287 -5.69 -1.94 -18.25
CA VAL A 287 -6.01 -1.94 -19.68
C VAL A 287 -6.69 -3.26 -20.04
N LEU A 288 -7.96 -3.20 -20.43
CA LEU A 288 -8.60 -4.29 -21.16
C LEU A 288 -8.30 -4.10 -22.64
N MET A 289 -7.61 -5.05 -23.24
CA MET A 289 -7.40 -5.12 -24.68
C MET A 289 -8.28 -6.22 -25.24
N ARG A 290 -9.16 -5.90 -26.18
CA ARG A 290 -9.94 -6.87 -26.97
C ARG A 290 -9.67 -6.59 -28.43
N GLU A 291 -8.97 -7.50 -29.09
CA GLU A 291 -8.53 -7.34 -30.47
C GLU A 291 -7.73 -6.02 -30.65
N ASP A 292 -8.31 -5.03 -31.33
CA ASP A 292 -7.73 -3.72 -31.60
C ASP A 292 -8.32 -2.60 -30.73
N HIS A 293 -9.19 -2.92 -29.77
CA HIS A 293 -9.83 -1.93 -28.92
C HIS A 293 -9.32 -2.01 -27.47
N LEU A 294 -8.90 -0.85 -26.94
CA LEU A 294 -8.40 -0.67 -25.58
C LEU A 294 -9.40 0.11 -24.73
N TRP A 295 -9.65 -0.36 -23.52
CA TRP A 295 -10.27 0.40 -22.43
C TRP A 295 -9.27 0.55 -21.31
N ILE A 296 -8.95 1.80 -20.96
CA ILE A 296 -7.93 2.16 -19.98
C ILE A 296 -8.64 2.76 -18.77
N ALA A 297 -8.66 2.03 -17.66
CA ALA A 297 -9.24 2.47 -16.40
C ALA A 297 -8.13 2.88 -15.43
N ASN A 298 -8.08 4.15 -15.02
CA ASN A 298 -7.09 4.68 -14.09
C ASN A 298 -7.73 5.26 -12.82
N ALA A 299 -7.21 4.88 -11.66
CA ALA A 299 -7.48 5.48 -10.36
C ALA A 299 -6.16 5.66 -9.58
N GLY A 300 -5.63 6.88 -9.55
CA GLY A 300 -4.37 7.24 -8.92
C GLY A 300 -3.42 7.97 -9.87
N ASP A 301 -2.13 7.91 -9.58
CA ASP A 301 -1.01 8.53 -10.30
C ASP A 301 -0.10 7.53 -11.02
N SER A 302 -0.47 6.24 -11.03
CA SER A 302 0.02 5.32 -12.06
C SER A 302 -0.50 5.70 -13.45
N ARG A 303 0.24 5.33 -14.50
CA ARG A 303 -0.05 5.82 -15.86
C ARG A 303 0.09 4.75 -16.95
N ALA A 304 -0.78 4.84 -17.95
CA ALA A 304 -0.70 4.11 -19.21
C ALA A 304 -0.31 5.05 -20.37
N VAL A 305 0.70 4.67 -21.14
CA VAL A 305 1.27 5.45 -22.24
C VAL A 305 1.33 4.59 -23.51
N LEU A 306 0.95 5.16 -24.64
CA LEU A 306 1.07 4.55 -25.96
C LEU A 306 2.24 5.16 -26.74
N ALA A 307 3.10 4.31 -27.28
CA ALA A 307 4.14 4.71 -28.21
C ALA A 307 3.63 4.63 -29.65
N GLN A 308 3.75 5.73 -30.37
CA GLN A 308 3.41 5.81 -31.79
C GLN A 308 4.67 6.00 -32.63
N HIS A 309 4.77 5.33 -33.77
CA HIS A 309 5.82 5.54 -34.77
C HIS A 309 5.18 5.67 -36.15
N ARG A 310 5.29 6.88 -36.72
CA ARG A 310 4.81 7.13 -38.09
C ARG A 310 5.89 6.75 -39.09
N ALA A 311 5.48 6.19 -40.22
CA ALA A 311 6.39 5.94 -41.33
C ALA A 311 7.15 7.21 -41.74
N GLY A 312 8.49 7.15 -41.72
CA GLY A 312 9.36 8.29 -42.03
C GLY A 312 9.65 9.22 -40.85
N ALA A 313 9.09 8.99 -39.66
CA ALA A 313 9.46 9.71 -38.45
C ALA A 313 10.82 9.22 -37.92
N ALA A 314 11.62 10.16 -37.39
CA ALA A 314 12.95 9.88 -36.86
C ALA A 314 12.93 9.07 -35.54
N GLY A 315 11.79 9.05 -34.84
CA GLY A 315 11.65 8.39 -33.54
C GLY A 315 10.19 8.19 -33.17
N TYR A 316 9.98 7.64 -31.98
CA TYR A 316 8.66 7.37 -31.42
C TYR A 316 8.12 8.62 -30.71
N THR A 317 6.80 8.74 -30.64
CA THR A 317 6.10 9.78 -29.88
C THR A 317 5.22 9.14 -28.82
N ALA A 318 5.29 9.65 -27.59
CA ALA A 318 4.42 9.24 -26.51
C ALA A 318 3.04 9.90 -26.60
N LYS A 319 2.00 9.12 -26.31
CA LYS A 319 0.62 9.56 -26.11
C LYS A 319 0.13 8.98 -24.80
N ASP A 320 -0.11 9.83 -23.80
CA ASP A 320 -0.72 9.40 -22.55
C ASP A 320 -2.16 8.93 -22.81
N LEU A 321 -2.49 7.73 -22.35
CA LEU A 321 -3.83 7.14 -22.43
C LEU A 321 -4.63 7.34 -21.13
N SER A 322 -3.94 7.63 -20.04
CA SER A 322 -4.53 8.04 -18.76
C SER A 322 -3.94 9.37 -18.29
N ILE A 323 -4.69 10.08 -17.44
CA ILE A 323 -4.24 11.29 -16.77
C ILE A 323 -4.13 10.96 -15.28
N ASP A 324 -3.01 11.32 -14.66
CA ASP A 324 -2.80 11.13 -13.23
C ASP A 324 -3.79 11.96 -12.42
N GLN A 325 -4.44 11.31 -11.45
CA GLN A 325 -5.43 11.97 -10.62
C GLN A 325 -4.78 12.55 -9.35
N ASN A 326 -3.91 13.54 -9.57
CA ASN A 326 -3.29 14.30 -8.49
C ASN A 326 -4.33 15.16 -7.74
N PRO A 327 -4.14 15.43 -6.42
CA PRO A 327 -5.08 16.21 -5.61
C PRO A 327 -5.36 17.61 -6.13
N ASN A 328 -4.38 18.24 -6.79
CA ASN A 328 -4.48 19.58 -7.37
C ASN A 328 -4.97 19.59 -8.84
N SER A 329 -5.34 18.44 -9.41
CA SER A 329 -6.02 18.41 -10.71
C SER A 329 -7.37 19.11 -10.60
N PRO A 330 -7.77 20.02 -11.50
CA PRO A 330 -8.90 20.94 -11.27
C PRO A 330 -10.22 20.27 -10.87
N ALA A 331 -10.60 19.18 -11.55
CA ALA A 331 -11.83 18.43 -11.25
C ALA A 331 -11.72 17.64 -9.93
N GLU A 332 -10.53 17.12 -9.63
CA GLU A 332 -10.26 16.36 -8.41
C GLU A 332 -10.27 17.28 -7.20
N GLN A 333 -9.55 18.41 -7.27
CA GLN A 333 -9.52 19.45 -6.24
C GLN A 333 -10.92 19.97 -5.95
N GLN A 334 -11.70 20.29 -6.98
CA GLN A 334 -13.07 20.76 -6.82
C GLN A 334 -13.93 19.71 -6.09
N ARG A 335 -13.81 18.43 -6.42
CA ARG A 335 -14.54 17.34 -5.75
C ARG A 335 -14.15 17.22 -4.27
N ILE A 336 -12.84 17.26 -3.98
CA ILE A 336 -12.30 17.13 -2.62
C ILE A 336 -12.77 18.30 -1.75
N GLU A 337 -12.61 19.53 -2.22
CA GLU A 337 -13.01 20.73 -1.48
C GLU A 337 -14.54 20.80 -1.28
N ALA A 338 -15.33 20.39 -2.28
CA ALA A 338 -16.78 20.32 -2.16
C ALA A 338 -17.26 19.26 -1.15
N ALA A 339 -16.48 18.20 -0.92
CA ALA A 339 -16.72 17.17 0.09
C ALA A 339 -16.15 17.54 1.47
N GLY A 340 -15.53 18.72 1.62
CA GLY A 340 -14.98 19.21 2.89
C GLY A 340 -13.54 18.80 3.18
N GLY A 341 -12.85 18.17 2.22
CA GLY A 341 -11.42 17.91 2.29
C GLY A 341 -10.57 19.13 1.94
N PHE A 342 -9.27 19.04 2.21
CA PHE A 342 -8.31 20.10 1.91
C PHE A 342 -7.23 19.61 0.98
N VAL A 343 -6.92 20.40 -0.05
CA VAL A 343 -5.79 20.14 -0.94
C VAL A 343 -4.68 21.12 -0.61
N SER A 344 -3.51 20.61 -0.22
CA SER A 344 -2.31 21.43 -0.11
C SER A 344 -1.59 21.48 -1.47
N PRO A 345 -0.97 22.61 -1.82
CA PRO A 345 0.00 22.60 -2.91
C PRO A 345 1.16 21.64 -2.57
N PRO A 346 1.96 21.25 -3.58
CA PRO A 346 3.26 20.64 -3.35
C PRO A 346 4.07 21.41 -2.30
N PRO A 347 4.68 20.74 -1.32
CA PRO A 347 5.51 21.41 -0.33
C PRO A 347 6.76 22.03 -0.98
N GLU A 348 7.29 21.39 -2.03
CA GLU A 348 8.41 21.88 -2.83
C GLU A 348 8.18 21.61 -4.33
N PRO A 349 8.83 22.35 -5.24
CA PRO A 349 8.77 22.06 -6.68
C PRO A 349 9.28 20.63 -6.96
N GLY A 350 8.43 19.81 -7.56
CA GLY A 350 8.74 18.41 -7.86
C GLY A 350 8.01 17.42 -6.96
N LEU A 351 7.47 17.84 -5.82
CA LEU A 351 6.68 16.96 -4.96
C LEU A 351 5.18 16.99 -5.32
N SER A 352 4.44 15.98 -4.86
CA SER A 352 3.00 15.88 -5.09
C SER A 352 2.17 16.76 -4.13
N ALA A 353 1.08 17.31 -4.66
CA ALA A 353 0.02 17.89 -3.85
C ALA A 353 -0.60 16.82 -2.95
N ARG A 354 -1.21 17.21 -1.82
CA ARG A 354 -1.79 16.25 -0.86
C ARG A 354 -3.22 16.58 -0.48
N VAL A 355 -4.03 15.53 -0.31
CA VAL A 355 -5.35 15.59 0.35
C VAL A 355 -5.16 15.41 1.85
N TRP A 356 -5.77 16.31 2.62
CA TRP A 356 -5.72 16.31 4.08
C TRP A 356 -7.11 16.17 4.70
N LEU A 357 -7.14 15.42 5.81
CA LEU A 357 -8.33 15.19 6.63
C LEU A 357 -8.73 16.41 7.46
N ASP A 358 -7.76 17.22 7.85
CA ASP A 358 -7.92 18.44 8.62
C ASP A 358 -7.20 19.63 7.96
N ARG A 359 -7.66 20.86 8.27
CA ARG A 359 -7.08 22.08 7.69
C ARG A 359 -5.67 22.34 8.19
N GLU A 360 -5.38 21.87 9.40
CA GLU A 360 -4.12 22.06 10.08
C GLU A 360 -3.02 21.10 9.57
N MET A 361 -3.35 20.20 8.62
CA MET A 361 -2.43 19.23 8.00
C MET A 361 -1.73 18.34 9.04
N THR A 362 -2.47 17.96 10.09
CA THR A 362 -1.93 17.19 11.23
C THR A 362 -2.21 15.68 11.14
N GLN A 363 -3.04 15.26 10.18
CA GLN A 363 -3.42 13.86 9.95
C GLN A 363 -2.91 13.33 8.60
N ILE A 364 -3.71 12.50 7.92
CA ILE A 364 -3.36 11.83 6.67
C ILE A 364 -3.14 12.86 5.57
N GLY A 365 -1.99 12.80 4.90
CA GLY A 365 -1.69 13.54 3.68
C GLY A 365 -1.50 12.59 2.49
N LEU A 366 -2.55 12.35 1.72
CA LEU A 366 -2.53 11.41 0.58
C LEU A 366 -2.12 12.11 -0.72
N ALA A 367 -1.17 11.55 -1.47
CA ALA A 367 -0.58 12.18 -2.67
C ALA A 367 -1.43 12.05 -3.95
N MET A 368 -2.55 11.33 -3.89
CA MET A 368 -3.46 11.04 -4.99
C MET A 368 -4.92 11.31 -4.60
N ALA A 369 -5.75 11.67 -5.58
CA ALA A 369 -7.16 11.98 -5.38
C ALA A 369 -8.08 10.76 -5.54
N ARG A 370 -7.55 9.66 -6.10
CA ARG A 370 -8.28 8.41 -6.31
C ARG A 370 -7.44 7.23 -5.90
N SER A 371 -8.07 6.25 -5.27
CA SER A 371 -7.42 5.02 -4.80
C SER A 371 -8.47 3.96 -4.45
N ILE A 372 -8.07 2.69 -4.43
CA ILE A 372 -8.80 1.61 -3.75
C ILE A 372 -8.23 1.51 -2.33
N GLY A 373 -9.07 1.44 -1.29
CA GLY A 373 -8.62 1.57 0.10
C GLY A 373 -8.68 3.01 0.60
N ASP A 374 -7.80 3.44 1.50
CA ASP A 374 -7.82 4.77 2.13
C ASP A 374 -9.20 5.19 2.67
N HIS A 375 -9.91 4.26 3.32
CA HIS A 375 -11.31 4.48 3.74
C HIS A 375 -11.48 5.67 4.70
N ALA A 376 -10.41 6.09 5.40
CA ALA A 376 -10.41 7.28 6.23
C ALA A 376 -10.70 8.59 5.46
N VAL A 377 -10.29 8.68 4.19
CA VAL A 377 -10.42 9.91 3.38
C VAL A 377 -11.49 9.83 2.29
N LYS A 378 -12.21 8.70 2.17
CA LYS A 378 -13.34 8.59 1.22
C LYS A 378 -14.45 9.59 1.50
N GLY A 379 -14.68 9.92 2.78
CA GLY A 379 -15.70 10.88 3.22
C GLY A 379 -15.42 12.33 2.78
N ILE A 380 -14.20 12.65 2.38
CA ILE A 380 -13.76 14.00 2.01
C ILE A 380 -13.39 14.11 0.52
N GLY A 381 -13.90 13.20 -0.31
CA GLY A 381 -13.82 13.31 -1.77
C GLY A 381 -12.70 12.52 -2.43
N VAL A 382 -11.95 11.67 -1.72
CA VAL A 382 -11.16 10.61 -2.35
C VAL A 382 -12.09 9.50 -2.82
N ILE A 383 -11.94 8.99 -4.05
CA ILE A 383 -12.85 7.98 -4.61
C ILE A 383 -12.09 6.80 -5.25
N ALA A 384 -12.72 5.63 -5.31
CA ALA A 384 -12.18 4.47 -6.03
C ALA A 384 -12.63 4.38 -7.49
N GLU A 385 -13.61 5.18 -7.91
CA GLU A 385 -14.12 5.13 -9.29
C GLU A 385 -13.03 5.60 -10.28
N PRO A 386 -12.67 4.77 -11.27
CA PRO A 386 -11.64 5.11 -12.24
C PRO A 386 -12.18 6.10 -13.28
N GLU A 387 -11.28 6.88 -13.85
CA GLU A 387 -11.51 7.44 -15.18
C GLU A 387 -11.26 6.35 -16.22
N VAL A 388 -12.18 6.20 -17.18
CA VAL A 388 -12.04 5.21 -18.24
C VAL A 388 -11.97 5.91 -19.58
N THR A 389 -10.90 5.68 -20.33
CA THR A 389 -10.72 6.16 -21.71
C THR A 389 -10.69 4.97 -22.68
N GLU A 390 -10.99 5.25 -23.94
CA GLU A 390 -11.04 4.26 -25.02
C GLU A 390 -10.07 4.65 -26.14
N HIS A 391 -9.39 3.66 -26.71
CA HIS A 391 -8.49 3.87 -27.84
C HIS A 391 -8.56 2.68 -28.81
N PHE A 392 -8.83 2.97 -30.08
CA PHE A 392 -8.74 1.99 -31.16
C PHE A 392 -7.34 2.02 -31.77
N LEU A 393 -6.69 0.86 -31.83
CA LEU A 393 -5.35 0.71 -32.35
C LEU A 393 -5.29 1.08 -33.84
N GLY A 394 -4.34 1.96 -34.16
CA GLY A 394 -3.98 2.33 -35.52
C GLY A 394 -2.65 1.71 -35.96
N PRO A 395 -2.29 1.86 -37.25
CA PRO A 395 -1.04 1.32 -37.79
C PRO A 395 0.23 1.96 -37.19
N ASP A 396 0.11 3.17 -36.64
CA ASP A 396 1.21 3.88 -36.00
C ASP A 396 1.46 3.39 -34.57
N ASP A 397 0.54 2.64 -33.96
CA ASP A 397 0.61 2.23 -32.56
C ASP A 397 1.53 1.01 -32.38
N GLN A 398 2.64 1.19 -31.66
CA GLN A 398 3.73 0.21 -31.63
C GLN A 398 3.85 -0.58 -30.33
N PHE A 399 3.66 0.09 -29.19
CA PHE A 399 3.68 -0.57 -27.87
C PHE A 399 3.00 0.27 -26.79
N LEU A 400 2.51 -0.39 -25.75
CA LEU A 400 1.99 0.23 -24.52
C LEU A 400 3.01 0.13 -23.40
N ILE A 401 2.99 1.11 -22.51
CA ILE A 401 3.69 1.10 -21.22
C ILE A 401 2.64 1.34 -20.13
N LEU A 402 2.58 0.47 -19.12
CA LEU A 402 1.87 0.73 -17.86
C LEU A 402 2.92 0.75 -16.74
N ALA A 403 2.91 1.75 -15.88
CA ALA A 403 3.81 1.76 -14.73
C ALA A 403 3.26 2.53 -13.51
N SER A 404 3.83 2.24 -12.34
CA SER A 404 3.65 3.01 -11.10
C SER A 404 4.43 4.33 -11.14
N ASP A 405 4.18 5.21 -10.18
CA ASP A 405 4.84 6.52 -10.11
C ASP A 405 6.35 6.40 -9.85
N GLY A 406 6.81 5.28 -9.29
CA GLY A 406 8.24 4.95 -9.19
C GLY A 406 8.96 4.99 -10.54
N VAL A 407 8.25 4.87 -11.66
CA VAL A 407 8.79 5.22 -12.99
C VAL A 407 8.52 6.70 -13.33
N TRP A 408 7.28 7.15 -13.23
CA TRP A 408 6.82 8.43 -13.78
C TRP A 408 7.28 9.69 -13.03
N GLU A 409 7.70 9.54 -11.77
CA GLU A 409 8.15 10.63 -10.90
C GLU A 409 9.30 11.41 -11.56
N PHE A 410 10.30 10.68 -12.10
CA PHE A 410 11.49 11.29 -12.69
C PHE A 410 11.74 10.94 -14.16
N ILE A 411 10.84 10.16 -14.78
CA ILE A 411 10.90 9.84 -16.20
C ILE A 411 9.62 10.30 -16.90
N SER A 412 9.79 11.19 -17.87
CA SER A 412 8.66 11.64 -18.71
C SER A 412 8.14 10.51 -19.60
N SER A 413 6.87 10.57 -20.00
CA SER A 413 6.28 9.61 -20.95
C SER A 413 7.10 9.45 -22.24
N GLN A 414 7.64 10.55 -22.77
CA GLN A 414 8.47 10.54 -23.97
C GLN A 414 9.83 9.85 -23.74
N GLU A 415 10.49 10.14 -22.63
CA GLU A 415 11.76 9.51 -22.26
C GLU A 415 11.60 8.00 -22.01
N ALA A 416 10.49 7.58 -21.39
CA ALA A 416 10.15 6.17 -21.22
C ALA A 416 9.98 5.47 -22.58
N VAL A 417 9.22 6.07 -23.50
CA VAL A 417 9.03 5.55 -24.87
C VAL A 417 10.37 5.42 -25.61
N GLU A 418 11.25 6.41 -25.51
CA GLU A 418 12.58 6.37 -26.12
C GLU A 418 13.46 5.27 -25.52
N THR A 419 13.43 5.10 -24.20
CA THR A 419 14.17 4.06 -23.47
C THR A 419 13.71 2.66 -23.88
N ILE A 420 12.39 2.45 -24.00
CA ILE A 420 11.82 1.18 -24.48
C ILE A 420 12.20 0.94 -25.94
N ALA A 421 12.01 1.94 -26.81
CA ALA A 421 12.30 1.82 -28.23
C ALA A 421 13.78 1.45 -28.50
N ALA A 422 14.71 2.01 -27.72
CA ALA A 422 16.14 1.72 -27.80
C ALA A 422 16.53 0.28 -27.39
N ASN A 423 15.62 -0.47 -26.77
CA ASN A 423 15.87 -1.83 -26.28
C ASN A 423 14.86 -2.87 -26.81
N LEU A 424 13.90 -2.46 -27.62
CA LEU A 424 12.81 -3.32 -28.09
C LEU A 424 13.27 -4.43 -29.05
N ASP A 425 14.40 -4.22 -29.73
CA ASP A 425 15.08 -5.23 -30.56
C ASP A 425 15.56 -6.45 -29.76
N LYS A 426 15.81 -6.26 -28.46
CA LYS A 426 16.20 -7.31 -27.50
C LYS A 426 14.99 -7.97 -26.83
N GLY A 427 13.77 -7.55 -27.14
CA GLY A 427 12.52 -8.03 -26.56
C GLY A 427 11.97 -7.16 -25.43
N CYS A 428 10.66 -7.26 -25.19
CA CYS A 428 9.93 -6.45 -24.23
C CYS A 428 10.40 -6.65 -22.79
N MET A 429 10.78 -7.87 -22.39
CA MET A 429 11.36 -8.11 -21.05
C MET A 429 12.62 -7.28 -20.82
N ARG A 430 13.57 -7.29 -21.77
CA ARG A 430 14.80 -6.48 -21.62
C ARG A 430 14.52 -4.99 -21.68
N ALA A 431 13.59 -4.55 -22.53
CA ALA A 431 13.19 -3.15 -22.61
C ALA A 431 12.56 -2.66 -21.29
N THR A 432 11.66 -3.46 -20.70
CA THR A 432 11.04 -3.19 -19.40
C THR A 432 12.10 -3.07 -18.30
N GLN A 433 13.05 -4.02 -18.25
CA GLN A 433 14.15 -3.98 -17.30
C GLN A 433 15.00 -2.71 -17.47
N ALA A 434 15.31 -2.30 -18.71
CA ALA A 434 16.08 -1.10 -18.98
C ALA A 434 15.38 0.17 -18.49
N LEU A 435 14.04 0.25 -18.59
CA LEU A 435 13.27 1.38 -18.06
C LEU A 435 13.29 1.43 -16.53
N ILE A 436 13.14 0.29 -15.85
CA ILE A 436 13.25 0.22 -14.38
C ILE A 436 14.68 0.56 -13.92
N GLU A 437 15.71 0.09 -14.64
CA GLU A 437 17.11 0.47 -14.37
C GLU A 437 17.35 1.98 -14.54
N ALA A 438 16.76 2.59 -15.57
CA ALA A 438 16.84 4.04 -15.79
C ALA A 438 16.13 4.83 -14.68
N SER A 439 14.93 4.40 -14.29
CA SER A 439 14.19 5.03 -13.17
C SER A 439 14.99 4.92 -11.87
N ALA A 440 15.51 3.73 -11.54
CA ALA A 440 16.32 3.52 -10.35
C ALA A 440 17.57 4.41 -10.31
N GLN A 441 18.20 4.65 -11.46
CA GLN A 441 19.33 5.57 -11.56
C GLN A 441 18.88 7.02 -11.31
N ARG A 442 17.71 7.42 -11.83
CA ARG A 442 17.16 8.77 -11.63
C ARG A 442 16.79 9.06 -10.19
N TRP A 443 16.15 8.11 -9.51
CA TRP A 443 15.89 8.19 -8.07
C TRP A 443 17.18 8.40 -7.27
N ARG A 444 18.23 7.62 -7.54
CA ARG A 444 19.52 7.80 -6.86
C ARG A 444 20.13 9.18 -7.10
N GLU A 445 19.95 9.76 -8.28
CA GLU A 445 20.48 11.08 -8.62
C GLU A 445 19.72 12.22 -7.92
N VAL A 446 18.42 12.06 -7.69
CA VAL A 446 17.55 13.09 -7.11
C VAL A 446 17.42 12.93 -5.59
N GLU A 447 17.12 11.72 -5.12
CA GLU A 447 16.77 11.40 -3.73
C GLU A 447 17.87 10.61 -2.99
N GLY A 448 18.97 10.27 -3.66
CA GLY A 448 20.15 9.66 -3.04
C GLY A 448 19.91 8.21 -2.59
N ASP A 449 19.60 8.02 -1.31
CA ASP A 449 19.43 6.73 -0.64
C ASP A 449 17.96 6.28 -0.54
N TYR A 450 17.02 7.09 -1.01
CA TYR A 450 15.62 6.73 -1.17
C TYR A 450 15.27 6.40 -2.63
N ARG A 451 14.42 5.40 -2.84
CA ARG A 451 13.77 5.07 -4.10
C ARG A 451 12.41 4.45 -3.82
N ASP A 452 11.39 4.78 -4.61
CA ASP A 452 10.13 4.06 -4.52
C ASP A 452 10.14 2.65 -5.11
N ASP A 453 9.05 1.91 -4.90
CA ASP A 453 8.77 0.70 -5.67
C ASP A 453 8.59 1.08 -7.15
N CYS A 454 9.14 0.29 -8.06
CA CYS A 454 9.03 0.53 -9.51
C CYS A 454 8.42 -0.71 -10.19
N THR A 455 7.23 -0.56 -10.75
CA THR A 455 6.57 -1.62 -11.54
C THR A 455 6.27 -1.12 -12.93
N CYS A 456 6.58 -1.94 -13.94
CA CYS A 456 6.37 -1.60 -15.33
C CYS A 456 5.94 -2.83 -16.14
N GLU A 457 5.00 -2.61 -17.05
CA GLU A 457 4.63 -3.55 -18.11
C GLU A 457 4.81 -2.89 -19.48
N VAL A 458 5.39 -3.62 -20.44
CA VAL A 458 5.56 -3.20 -21.83
C VAL A 458 4.91 -4.22 -22.74
N ILE A 459 3.97 -3.78 -23.57
CA ILE A 459 3.18 -4.64 -24.45
C ILE A 459 3.40 -4.21 -25.89
N ARG A 460 4.02 -5.05 -26.71
CA ARG A 460 4.20 -4.81 -28.14
C ARG A 460 2.88 -4.99 -28.89
N LEU A 461 2.61 -4.07 -29.81
CA LEU A 461 1.40 -4.05 -30.61
C LEU A 461 1.71 -4.34 -32.10
N PRO A 462 0.77 -4.97 -32.83
CA PRO A 462 -0.42 -5.66 -32.29
C PRO A 462 -0.04 -6.93 -31.52
N CYS A 463 -0.69 -7.15 -30.36
CA CYS A 463 -0.35 -8.27 -29.45
C CYS A 463 -1.04 -9.60 -29.81
N PHE A 464 -2.12 -9.57 -30.61
CA PHE A 464 -2.95 -10.73 -30.96
C PHE A 464 -3.00 -11.06 -32.47
N ALA A 465 -1.96 -10.70 -33.24
CA ALA A 465 -1.98 -10.93 -34.69
C ALA A 465 -1.89 -12.42 -35.06
N GLU A 466 -2.47 -12.81 -36.21
CA GLU A 466 -2.60 -14.21 -36.63
C GLU A 466 -1.26 -14.93 -36.86
N ASP A 467 -0.20 -14.17 -37.17
CA ASP A 467 1.17 -14.67 -37.39
C ASP A 467 2.09 -14.54 -36.16
N THR A 468 1.56 -14.03 -35.04
CA THR A 468 2.30 -14.03 -33.78
C THR A 468 2.37 -15.47 -33.29
N PRO A 469 3.57 -16.07 -33.08
CA PRO A 469 3.64 -17.44 -32.59
C PRO A 469 2.81 -17.53 -31.32
N ALA A 470 1.89 -18.50 -31.30
CA ALA A 470 0.90 -18.65 -30.25
C ALA A 470 1.56 -18.43 -28.88
N CYS A 471 1.01 -17.48 -28.13
CA CYS A 471 1.37 -17.18 -26.75
C CYS A 471 1.41 -18.46 -25.90
#